data_AF-A0A518FU57-F1
#
_entry.id   AF-A0A518FU57-F1
#
_cell.length_a   1.000
_cell.length_b   1.000
_cell.length_c   1.000
_cell.angle_alpha   90.00
_cell.angle_beta   90.00
_cell.angle_gamma   90.00
#
_symmetry.space_group_name_H-M   'P 1'
#
loop_
_entity.id
_entity.type
_entity.pdbx_description
1 polymer ?
#
loop_
_entity_poly.entity_id
_entity_poly.type
_entity_poly.pdbx_seq_one_letter_code
_entity_poly.pdbx_strand_id
1 'polypeptide(L)'
;MSWPEIRTDDFPPRRDDEPSSLRQEIIDELSDHFACALNRELLKNPDEQVARQRVLNQFGDPIKVARQLWLEAMKEKIMSQRILTGLSAVMAVCCIAVVGIAWSMMQESRAFNLQMLEQLKAEQAAQAKSSSQEMNPITFELIQEKEGGKPAVGFSGELAKLDDNGGKEVFKVKVTSDAEGRLEFGKLPWGKYKLKLHSPWREEFSTGILTTIPGRKYEQTIYCPAEAPGKVPVQFQINWSEKPAGEVDFLLCDFRHVRTSYPKLNRRFYLSTGRRVQHDTWTYQHNMNQEAERGVYLIDLQNDRATLCPLAKDGYFIDLELEKLDWQPTVEALQGDYFSPTVYLIREDELRALSELNSIDVFTTLTHNQEGFGVTAYGGPGQGMFVSPFEKLKLETLFQKELEIKNGNFRNQLFNAFSASKYLVHYDAVDPGTNVWKINIPALFPVTRESGSLSSVR
;
A
#
# COMPACT_ATOMS: atom_id res chain seq x y z
N MET A 1 -31.71 6.76 -69.74
CA MET A 1 -33.06 6.89 -69.16
C MET A 1 -32.92 7.78 -67.94
N SER A 2 -33.43 9.01 -67.96
CA SER A 2 -33.23 9.97 -66.87
C SER A 2 -34.45 9.98 -65.94
N TRP A 3 -34.34 9.27 -64.81
CA TRP A 3 -35.21 9.46 -63.65
C TRP A 3 -35.02 10.90 -63.11
N PRO A 4 -36.00 11.55 -62.45
CA PRO A 4 -35.77 12.88 -61.90
C PRO A 4 -34.64 12.81 -60.87
N GLU A 5 -33.58 13.59 -61.12
CA GLU A 5 -32.39 13.65 -60.29
C GLU A 5 -32.76 14.28 -58.94
N ILE A 6 -32.72 13.48 -57.87
CA ILE A 6 -32.76 14.00 -56.50
C ILE A 6 -31.45 14.77 -56.29
N ARG A 7 -31.55 16.04 -55.95
CA ARG A 7 -30.39 16.89 -55.69
C ARG A 7 -30.14 17.01 -54.20
N THR A 8 -28.90 17.30 -53.83
CA THR A 8 -28.52 17.59 -52.45
C THR A 8 -29.32 18.75 -51.84
N ASP A 9 -29.80 19.67 -52.68
CA ASP A 9 -30.59 20.84 -52.32
C ASP A 9 -32.05 20.48 -51.97
N ASP A 10 -32.50 19.26 -52.28
CA ASP A 10 -33.84 18.79 -51.95
C ASP A 10 -33.97 18.34 -50.48
N PHE A 11 -32.84 18.17 -49.79
CA PHE A 11 -32.76 17.83 -48.36
C PHE A 11 -32.86 19.08 -47.47
N PRO A 12 -33.19 18.94 -46.16
CA PRO A 12 -33.14 20.05 -45.21
C PRO A 12 -31.74 20.71 -45.14
N PRO A 13 -31.61 21.93 -44.56
CA PRO A 13 -30.31 22.59 -44.39
C PRO A 13 -29.29 21.69 -43.68
N ARG A 14 -28.03 21.75 -44.13
CA ARG A 14 -26.94 20.92 -43.61
C ARG A 14 -26.66 21.22 -42.15
N ARG A 15 -26.54 20.17 -41.33
CA ARG A 15 -26.14 20.27 -39.94
C ARG A 15 -24.63 19.99 -39.79
N ASP A 16 -24.03 20.57 -38.76
CA ASP A 16 -22.60 20.37 -38.47
C ASP A 16 -22.27 18.92 -38.07
N ASP A 17 -23.24 18.21 -37.49
CA ASP A 17 -23.12 16.82 -37.04
C ASP A 17 -23.59 15.79 -38.09
N GLU A 18 -23.93 16.25 -39.30
CA GLU A 18 -24.37 15.39 -40.40
C GLU A 18 -23.18 14.73 -41.10
N PRO A 19 -23.14 13.39 -41.23
CA PRO A 19 -22.07 12.71 -41.96
C PRO A 19 -21.98 13.23 -43.39
N SER A 20 -20.76 13.51 -43.85
CA SER A 20 -20.53 14.13 -45.16
C SER A 20 -21.02 13.29 -46.34
N SER A 21 -21.14 11.97 -46.18
CA SER A 21 -21.60 11.04 -47.22
C SER A 21 -23.10 10.74 -47.17
N LEU A 22 -23.80 11.02 -46.06
CA LEU A 22 -25.18 10.56 -45.83
C LEU A 22 -26.15 10.96 -46.95
N ARG A 23 -26.08 12.22 -47.41
CA ARG A 23 -26.98 12.69 -48.49
C ARG A 23 -26.71 11.97 -49.80
N GLN A 24 -25.44 11.78 -50.14
CA GLN A 24 -25.06 11.14 -51.38
C GLN A 24 -25.44 9.65 -51.36
N GLU A 25 -25.21 8.98 -50.23
CA GLU A 25 -25.63 7.58 -50.02
C GLU A 25 -27.15 7.42 -50.20
N ILE A 26 -27.97 8.31 -49.62
CA ILE A 26 -29.43 8.27 -49.81
C ILE A 26 -29.82 8.51 -51.29
N ILE A 27 -29.16 9.47 -51.96
CA ILE A 27 -29.43 9.76 -53.38
C ILE A 27 -29.07 8.56 -54.25
N ASP A 28 -27.89 7.98 -54.05
CA ASP A 28 -27.37 6.86 -54.84
C ASP A 28 -28.27 5.63 -54.67
N GLU A 29 -28.60 5.27 -53.44
CA GLU A 29 -29.43 4.11 -53.12
C GLU A 29 -30.86 4.26 -53.67
N LEU A 30 -31.47 5.45 -53.50
CA LEU A 30 -32.79 5.71 -54.08
C LEU A 30 -32.74 5.67 -55.60
N SER A 31 -31.73 6.28 -56.22
CA SER A 31 -31.59 6.32 -57.67
C SER A 31 -31.46 4.90 -58.25
N ASP A 32 -30.68 4.04 -57.59
CA ASP A 32 -30.52 2.64 -58.02
C ASP A 32 -31.82 1.84 -57.86
N HIS A 33 -32.52 2.01 -56.73
CA HIS A 33 -33.82 1.38 -56.51
C HIS A 33 -34.89 1.84 -57.52
N PHE A 34 -34.98 3.13 -57.81
CA PHE A 34 -35.93 3.66 -58.77
C PHE A 34 -35.61 3.21 -60.21
N ALA A 35 -34.32 3.18 -60.58
CA ALA A 35 -33.89 2.66 -61.88
C ALA A 35 -34.21 1.17 -62.04
N CYS A 36 -33.91 0.37 -61.00
CA CYS A 36 -34.27 -1.05 -60.98
C CYS A 36 -35.79 -1.27 -61.06
N ALA A 37 -36.58 -0.49 -60.32
CA ALA A 37 -38.03 -0.56 -60.35
C ALA A 37 -38.60 -0.17 -61.73
N LEU A 38 -38.07 0.87 -62.36
CA LEU A 38 -38.48 1.29 -63.70
C LEU A 38 -38.16 0.22 -64.74
N ASN A 39 -36.95 -0.32 -64.73
CA ASN A 39 -36.57 -1.41 -65.65
C ASN A 39 -37.49 -2.62 -65.50
N ARG A 40 -37.88 -2.95 -64.25
CA ARG A 40 -38.82 -4.04 -63.98
C ARG A 40 -40.22 -3.77 -64.52
N GLU A 41 -40.70 -2.53 -64.48
CA GLU A 41 -41.99 -2.17 -65.06
C GLU A 41 -41.96 -2.05 -66.59
N LEU A 42 -40.84 -1.60 -67.17
CA LEU A 42 -40.64 -1.56 -68.62
C LEU A 42 -40.67 -2.95 -69.26
N LEU A 43 -40.17 -3.98 -68.55
CA LEU A 43 -40.30 -5.38 -69.00
C LEU A 43 -41.75 -5.86 -69.06
N LYS A 44 -42.65 -5.28 -68.26
CA LYS A 44 -44.08 -5.63 -68.23
C LYS A 44 -44.91 -4.78 -69.19
N ASN A 45 -44.53 -3.53 -69.40
CA ASN A 45 -45.21 -2.60 -70.29
C ASN A 45 -44.18 -1.73 -71.01
N PRO A 46 -44.07 -1.80 -72.35
CA PRO A 46 -43.08 -1.04 -73.09
C PRO A 46 -43.30 0.49 -73.07
N ASP A 47 -44.45 0.96 -72.58
CA ASP A 47 -44.72 2.39 -72.42
C ASP A 47 -44.02 2.96 -71.18
N GLU A 48 -42.97 3.76 -71.42
CA GLU A 48 -42.14 4.39 -70.40
C GLU A 48 -42.93 5.34 -69.48
N GLN A 49 -43.94 6.06 -70.00
CA GLN A 49 -44.71 6.99 -69.18
C GLN A 49 -45.61 6.24 -68.19
N VAL A 50 -46.22 5.15 -68.63
CA VAL A 50 -47.06 4.30 -67.78
C VAL A 50 -46.20 3.56 -66.75
N ALA A 51 -45.04 3.04 -67.14
CA ALA A 51 -44.09 2.39 -66.24
C ALA A 51 -43.60 3.35 -65.14
N ARG A 52 -43.20 4.58 -65.52
CA ARG A 52 -42.78 5.63 -64.58
C ARG A 52 -43.89 6.03 -63.62
N GLN A 53 -45.11 6.22 -64.10
CA GLN A 53 -46.25 6.56 -63.24
C GLN A 53 -46.56 5.45 -62.23
N ARG A 54 -46.44 4.18 -62.64
CA ARG A 54 -46.64 3.04 -61.72
C ARG A 54 -45.58 2.98 -60.63
N VAL A 55 -44.31 3.20 -60.98
CA VAL A 55 -43.22 3.26 -60.00
C VAL A 55 -43.44 4.40 -59.01
N LEU A 56 -43.83 5.60 -59.48
CA LEU A 56 -44.15 6.73 -58.60
C LEU A 56 -45.38 6.46 -57.73
N ASN A 57 -46.41 5.77 -58.26
CA ASN A 57 -47.57 5.38 -57.46
C ASN A 57 -47.22 4.33 -56.39
N GLN A 58 -46.21 3.47 -56.64
CA GLN A 58 -45.80 2.43 -55.71
C GLN A 58 -44.84 2.94 -54.64
N PHE A 59 -43.82 3.71 -55.01
CA PHE A 59 -42.77 4.19 -54.12
C PHE A 59 -43.06 5.58 -53.54
N GLY A 60 -43.99 6.32 -54.13
CA GLY A 60 -44.29 7.70 -53.76
C GLY A 60 -43.34 8.71 -54.41
N ASP A 61 -43.42 9.95 -53.92
CA ASP A 61 -42.57 11.06 -54.38
C ASP A 61 -41.13 10.86 -53.88
N PRO A 62 -40.14 10.70 -54.78
CA PRO A 62 -38.74 10.42 -54.43
C PRO A 62 -38.15 11.45 -53.46
N ILE A 63 -38.56 12.72 -53.57
CA ILE A 63 -38.06 13.78 -52.69
C ILE A 63 -38.60 13.60 -51.26
N LYS A 64 -39.87 13.17 -51.12
CA LYS A 64 -40.46 12.92 -49.80
C LYS A 64 -39.81 11.72 -49.12
N VAL A 65 -39.56 10.65 -49.88
CA VAL A 65 -38.88 9.45 -49.38
C VAL A 65 -37.45 9.79 -48.94
N ALA A 66 -36.70 10.54 -49.74
CA ALA A 66 -35.35 11.00 -49.40
C ALA A 66 -35.31 11.81 -48.09
N ARG A 67 -36.27 12.73 -47.91
CA ARG A 67 -36.39 13.52 -46.67
C ARG A 67 -36.73 12.66 -45.45
N GLN A 68 -37.56 11.64 -45.63
CA GLN A 68 -37.92 10.74 -44.54
C GLN A 68 -36.73 9.89 -44.09
N LEU A 69 -35.99 9.31 -45.04
CA LEU A 69 -34.76 8.55 -44.75
C LEU A 69 -33.71 9.41 -44.05
N TRP A 70 -33.55 10.66 -44.50
CA TRP A 70 -32.66 11.61 -43.83
C TRP A 70 -33.08 11.91 -42.38
N LEU A 71 -34.39 12.13 -42.15
CA LEU A 71 -34.92 12.37 -40.81
C LEU A 71 -34.74 11.15 -39.89
N GLU A 72 -34.95 9.94 -40.40
CA GLU A 72 -34.75 8.70 -39.64
C GLU A 72 -33.28 8.51 -39.26
N ALA A 73 -32.35 8.73 -40.19
CA ALA A 73 -30.92 8.65 -39.94
C ALA A 73 -30.43 9.69 -38.92
N MET A 74 -30.96 10.91 -38.98
CA MET A 74 -30.56 12.00 -38.07
C MET A 74 -31.31 12.01 -36.73
N LYS A 75 -32.39 11.22 -36.57
CA LYS A 75 -33.27 11.24 -35.40
C LYS A 75 -32.51 10.99 -34.09
N GLU A 76 -31.62 10.00 -34.09
CA GLU A 76 -30.86 9.63 -32.89
C GLU A 76 -29.92 10.76 -32.44
N LYS A 77 -29.21 11.39 -33.39
CA LYS A 77 -28.33 12.53 -33.13
C LYS A 77 -29.10 13.74 -32.58
N ILE A 78 -30.25 14.04 -33.20
CA ILE A 78 -31.12 15.14 -32.77
C ILE A 78 -31.68 14.90 -31.36
N MET A 79 -32.10 13.66 -31.03
CA MET A 79 -32.58 13.33 -29.69
C MET A 79 -31.46 13.37 -28.65
N SER A 80 -30.27 12.84 -28.97
CA SER A 80 -29.11 12.85 -28.07
C SER A 80 -28.68 14.27 -27.71
N GLN A 81 -28.61 15.17 -28.71
CA GLN A 81 -28.22 16.57 -28.47
C GLN A 81 -29.22 17.30 -27.56
N ARG A 82 -30.53 17.05 -27.73
CA ARG A 82 -31.57 17.65 -26.88
C ARG A 82 -31.50 17.14 -25.44
N ILE A 83 -31.27 15.85 -25.25
CA ILE A 83 -31.10 15.26 -23.90
C ILE A 83 -29.85 15.83 -23.23
N LEU A 84 -28.72 15.89 -23.94
CA LEU A 84 -27.46 16.40 -23.41
C LEU A 84 -27.56 17.88 -22.99
N THR A 85 -28.27 18.69 -23.79
CA THR A 85 -28.50 20.11 -23.48
C THR A 85 -29.37 20.25 -22.22
N GLY A 86 -30.43 19.45 -22.10
CA GLY A 86 -31.27 19.43 -20.89
C GLY A 86 -30.48 19.04 -19.64
N LEU A 87 -29.63 18.01 -19.74
CA LEU A 87 -28.82 17.52 -18.61
C LEU A 87 -27.77 18.55 -18.18
N SER A 88 -27.18 19.26 -19.14
CA SER A 88 -26.21 20.33 -18.88
C SER A 88 -26.85 21.52 -18.15
N ALA A 89 -28.08 21.89 -18.50
CA ALA A 89 -28.81 22.96 -17.83
C ALA A 89 -29.14 22.60 -16.36
N VAL A 90 -29.55 21.35 -16.11
CA VAL A 90 -29.81 20.85 -14.74
C VAL A 90 -28.52 20.88 -13.90
N MET A 91 -27.41 20.41 -14.46
CA MET A 91 -26.12 20.43 -13.77
C MET A 91 -25.67 21.85 -13.42
N ALA A 92 -25.89 22.83 -14.30
CA ALA A 92 -25.57 24.22 -14.03
C ALA A 92 -26.38 24.78 -12.84
N VAL A 93 -27.68 24.48 -12.78
CA VAL A 93 -28.55 24.88 -11.66
C VAL A 93 -28.10 24.23 -10.35
N CYS A 94 -27.76 22.94 -10.36
CA CYS A 94 -27.22 22.25 -9.19
C CYS A 94 -25.91 22.87 -8.70
N CYS A 95 -24.99 23.24 -9.61
CA CYS A 95 -23.73 23.87 -9.25
C CYS A 95 -23.95 25.23 -8.57
N ILE A 96 -24.88 26.05 -9.08
CA ILE A 96 -25.22 27.35 -8.49
C ILE A 96 -25.81 27.16 -7.09
N ALA A 97 -26.69 26.16 -6.90
CA ALA A 97 -27.26 25.85 -5.60
C ALA A 97 -26.20 25.43 -4.57
N VAL A 98 -25.24 24.58 -4.98
CA VAL A 98 -24.13 24.15 -4.09
C VAL A 98 -23.26 25.32 -3.67
N VAL A 99 -22.93 26.23 -4.60
CA VAL A 99 -22.15 27.44 -4.26
C VAL A 99 -22.93 28.34 -3.31
N GLY A 100 -24.24 28.50 -3.50
CA GLY A 100 -25.10 29.25 -2.59
C GLY A 100 -25.14 28.67 -1.17
N ILE A 101 -25.30 27.35 -1.06
CA ILE A 101 -25.29 26.64 0.23
C ILE A 101 -23.91 26.77 0.90
N ALA A 102 -22.82 26.56 0.15
CA ALA A 102 -21.46 26.68 0.68
C ALA A 102 -21.16 28.10 1.17
N TRP A 103 -21.61 29.13 0.44
CA TRP A 103 -21.47 30.53 0.86
C TRP A 103 -22.24 30.82 2.14
N SER A 104 -23.48 30.32 2.26
CA SER A 104 -24.30 30.46 3.46
C SER A 104 -23.64 29.77 4.66
N MET A 105 -23.17 28.53 4.50
CA MET A 105 -22.46 27.81 5.56
C MET A 105 -21.16 28.50 5.97
N MET A 106 -20.43 29.09 5.02
CA MET A 106 -19.21 29.85 5.33
C MET A 106 -19.52 31.13 6.13
N GLN A 107 -20.63 31.80 5.83
CA GLN A 107 -21.05 33.01 6.54
C GLN A 107 -21.51 32.68 7.98
N GLU A 108 -22.28 31.61 8.16
CA GLU A 108 -22.65 31.10 9.50
C GLU A 108 -21.42 30.61 10.27
N SER A 109 -20.49 29.90 9.61
CA SER A 109 -19.24 29.44 10.22
C SER A 109 -18.37 30.61 10.68
N ARG A 110 -18.31 31.73 9.96
CA ARG A 110 -17.59 32.94 10.42
C ARG A 110 -18.21 33.52 11.68
N ALA A 111 -19.54 33.61 11.75
CA ALA A 111 -20.24 34.12 12.93
C ALA A 111 -20.04 33.18 14.14
N PHE A 112 -20.17 31.87 13.93
CA PHE A 112 -19.92 30.87 14.96
C PHE A 112 -18.45 30.86 15.42
N ASN A 113 -17.49 30.92 14.50
CA ASN A 113 -16.06 30.99 14.82
C ASN A 113 -15.69 32.27 15.57
N LEU A 114 -16.32 33.41 15.24
CA LEU A 114 -16.11 34.66 15.97
C LEU A 114 -16.70 34.58 17.38
N GLN A 115 -17.91 34.03 17.52
CA GLN A 115 -18.54 33.83 18.83
C GLN A 115 -17.76 32.82 19.69
N MET A 116 -17.25 31.75 19.08
CA MET A 116 -16.37 30.77 19.73
C MET A 116 -15.00 31.36 20.06
N LEU A 117 -14.43 32.23 19.20
CA LEU A 117 -13.20 32.98 19.51
C LEU A 117 -13.40 34.01 20.61
N GLU A 118 -14.56 34.65 20.69
CA GLU A 118 -14.91 35.56 21.78
C GLU A 118 -15.13 34.80 23.09
N GLN A 119 -15.79 33.64 23.04
CA GLN A 119 -15.93 32.76 24.19
C GLN A 119 -14.57 32.20 24.64
N LEU A 120 -13.72 31.76 23.71
CA LEU A 120 -12.36 31.32 24.00
C LEU A 120 -11.47 32.48 24.48
N LYS A 121 -11.66 33.71 23.99
CA LYS A 121 -10.95 34.90 24.51
C LYS A 121 -11.46 35.31 25.89
N ALA A 122 -12.75 35.18 26.16
CA ALA A 122 -13.34 35.46 27.47
C ALA A 122 -12.94 34.38 28.49
N GLU A 123 -12.93 33.12 28.07
CA GLU A 123 -12.39 31.99 28.83
C GLU A 123 -10.88 32.16 29.01
N GLN A 124 -10.09 32.46 27.98
CA GLN A 124 -8.66 32.77 28.11
C GLN A 124 -8.38 34.04 28.91
N ALA A 125 -9.25 35.05 28.92
CA ALA A 125 -9.08 36.24 29.75
C ALA A 125 -9.46 35.98 31.22
N ALA A 126 -10.43 35.08 31.45
CA ALA A 126 -10.75 34.54 32.78
C ALA A 126 -9.65 33.59 33.27
N GLN A 127 -9.04 32.79 32.37
CA GLN A 127 -7.94 31.86 32.64
C GLN A 127 -6.59 32.59 32.73
N ALA A 128 -6.39 33.70 32.01
CA ALA A 128 -5.21 34.56 32.10
C ALA A 128 -5.20 35.39 33.40
N LYS A 129 -6.35 35.55 34.05
CA LYS A 129 -6.44 36.06 35.43
C LYS A 129 -6.24 34.96 36.49
N SER A 130 -6.18 33.69 36.10
CA SER A 130 -5.79 32.56 36.99
C SER A 130 -4.48 31.88 36.59
N SER A 131 -3.78 32.36 35.55
CA SER A 131 -2.53 31.78 35.06
C SER A 131 -1.31 32.32 35.82
N SER A 132 -1.37 32.32 37.15
CA SER A 132 -0.15 31.97 37.88
C SER A 132 0.15 30.54 37.49
N GLN A 133 1.21 30.34 36.70
CA GLN A 133 1.67 29.05 36.19
C GLN A 133 1.71 28.02 37.34
N GLU A 134 0.67 27.19 37.45
CA GLU A 134 0.70 26.07 38.38
C GLU A 134 1.63 25.01 37.79
N MET A 135 2.84 24.97 38.34
CA MET A 135 3.91 24.07 37.92
C MET A 135 3.80 22.77 38.72
N ASN A 136 3.70 21.64 38.03
CA ASN A 136 3.56 20.31 38.59
C ASN A 136 4.92 19.60 38.65
N PRO A 137 5.30 18.98 39.78
CA PRO A 137 6.43 18.07 39.81
C PRO A 137 6.09 16.81 39.00
N ILE A 138 6.96 16.47 38.06
CA ILE A 138 6.85 15.26 37.23
C ILE A 138 8.07 14.39 37.51
N THR A 139 7.83 13.21 38.06
CA THR A 139 8.88 12.25 38.44
C THR A 139 8.55 10.86 37.91
N PHE A 140 9.57 10.13 37.46
CA PHE A 140 9.45 8.71 37.12
C PHE A 140 10.42 7.89 37.95
N GLU A 141 9.98 6.73 38.41
CA GLU A 141 10.83 5.75 39.09
C GLU A 141 11.14 4.62 38.10
N LEU A 142 12.42 4.41 37.81
CA LEU A 142 12.87 3.38 36.89
C LEU A 142 13.40 2.18 37.68
N ILE A 143 12.78 1.02 37.48
CA ILE A 143 13.11 -0.22 38.18
C ILE A 143 13.48 -1.29 37.17
N GLN A 144 14.51 -2.09 37.44
CA GLN A 144 14.93 -3.17 36.56
C GLN A 144 13.96 -4.35 36.60
N GLU A 145 13.52 -4.80 35.43
CA GLU A 145 12.75 -6.02 35.11
C GLU A 145 11.35 -6.14 35.72
N LYS A 146 11.18 -5.91 37.03
CA LYS A 146 9.95 -6.19 37.78
C LYS A 146 9.86 -5.40 39.08
N GLU A 147 8.68 -5.43 39.71
CA GLU A 147 8.44 -4.82 41.01
C GLU A 147 9.43 -5.36 42.07
N GLY A 148 9.99 -4.45 42.87
CA GLY A 148 11.05 -4.76 43.84
C GLY A 148 12.42 -5.05 43.22
N GLY A 149 12.58 -4.85 41.91
CA GLY A 149 13.88 -4.90 41.23
C GLY A 149 14.85 -3.80 41.69
N LYS A 150 16.09 -3.86 41.21
CA LYS A 150 17.09 -2.82 41.50
C LYS A 150 16.73 -1.52 40.75
N PRO A 151 17.13 -0.34 41.25
CA PRO A 151 17.00 0.90 40.51
C PRO A 151 17.72 0.85 39.15
N ALA A 152 17.07 1.36 38.10
CA ALA A 152 17.66 1.45 36.77
C ALA A 152 18.43 2.76 36.61
N VAL A 153 19.72 2.71 36.94
CA VAL A 153 20.63 3.86 36.99
C VAL A 153 21.20 4.20 35.60
N GLY A 154 21.36 5.49 35.29
CA GLY A 154 22.03 5.96 34.08
C GLY A 154 21.17 5.97 32.81
N PHE A 155 19.87 5.70 32.92
CA PHE A 155 18.91 5.81 31.82
C PHE A 155 18.64 7.28 31.51
N SER A 156 18.59 7.64 30.25
CA SER A 156 18.31 9.02 29.81
C SER A 156 16.84 9.16 29.47
N GLY A 157 16.12 10.07 30.14
CA GLY A 157 14.74 10.44 29.84
C GLY A 157 14.61 11.78 29.13
N GLU A 158 13.86 11.82 28.04
CA GLU A 158 13.46 13.03 27.33
C GLU A 158 11.94 13.23 27.44
N LEU A 159 11.51 14.27 28.15
CA LEU A 159 10.11 14.60 28.34
C LEU A 159 9.73 15.82 27.48
N ALA A 160 8.91 15.59 26.47
CA ALA A 160 8.45 16.60 25.54
C ALA A 160 7.04 17.09 25.91
N LYS A 161 6.86 18.40 26.12
CA LYS A 161 5.54 19.04 26.24
C LYS A 161 4.91 19.11 24.86
N LEU A 162 3.66 18.66 24.76
CA LEU A 162 2.87 18.75 23.55
C LEU A 162 1.87 19.91 23.63
N ASP A 163 1.43 20.39 22.47
CA ASP A 163 0.27 21.28 22.38
C ASP A 163 -1.03 20.57 22.83
N ASP A 164 -2.13 21.32 22.92
CA ASP A 164 -3.40 20.78 23.42
C ASP A 164 -3.98 19.71 22.49
N ASN A 165 -3.61 19.73 21.22
CA ASN A 165 -3.96 18.71 20.24
C ASN A 165 -3.09 17.45 20.36
N GLY A 166 -1.99 17.50 21.11
CA GLY A 166 -1.04 16.39 21.26
C GLY A 166 -0.19 16.13 20.02
N GLY A 167 -0.18 17.06 19.05
CA GLY A 167 0.43 16.87 17.74
C GLY A 167 1.80 17.55 17.60
N LYS A 168 2.06 18.63 18.34
CA LYS A 168 3.28 19.42 18.20
C LYS A 168 4.06 19.55 19.51
N GLU A 169 5.37 19.33 19.46
CA GLU A 169 6.28 19.62 20.57
C GLU A 169 6.40 21.14 20.80
N VAL A 170 6.18 21.57 22.04
CA VAL A 170 6.32 22.95 22.51
C VAL A 170 7.73 23.18 23.06
N PHE A 171 8.16 22.28 23.95
CA PHE A 171 9.52 22.25 24.49
C PHE A 171 9.85 20.83 24.98
N LYS A 172 11.12 20.55 25.24
CA LYS A 172 11.58 19.29 25.81
C LYS A 172 12.61 19.49 26.92
N VAL A 173 12.61 18.58 27.88
CA VAL A 173 13.58 18.53 28.98
C VAL A 173 14.23 17.15 28.97
N LYS A 174 15.53 17.10 29.23
CA LYS A 174 16.31 15.87 29.29
C LYS A 174 16.93 15.70 30.67
N VAL A 175 16.77 14.53 31.25
CA VAL A 175 17.34 14.16 32.56
C VAL A 175 17.88 12.74 32.51
N THR A 176 18.77 12.39 33.42
CA THR A 176 19.33 11.04 33.56
C THR A 176 18.97 10.49 34.92
N SER A 177 18.65 9.19 35.01
CA SER A 177 18.25 8.58 36.27
C SER A 177 19.43 8.52 37.24
N ASP A 178 19.14 8.89 38.48
CA ASP A 178 20.11 8.89 39.59
C ASP A 178 20.38 7.49 40.16
N ALA A 179 21.11 7.42 41.27
CA ALA A 179 21.46 6.16 41.94
C ALA A 179 20.24 5.41 42.47
N GLU A 180 19.15 6.13 42.73
CA GLU A 180 17.85 5.62 43.17
C GLU A 180 16.92 5.32 41.97
N GLY A 181 17.40 5.47 40.73
CA GLY A 181 16.65 5.18 39.51
C GLY A 181 15.58 6.22 39.20
N ARG A 182 15.66 7.43 39.75
CA ARG A 182 14.63 8.46 39.60
C ARG A 182 14.96 9.43 38.47
N LEU A 183 13.96 9.73 37.66
CA LEU A 183 13.98 10.82 36.68
C LEU A 183 13.15 11.98 37.21
N GLU A 184 13.82 13.02 37.71
CA GLU A 184 13.16 14.23 38.21
C GLU A 184 13.22 15.35 37.18
N PHE A 185 12.10 15.64 36.52
CA PHE A 185 12.01 16.71 35.51
C PHE A 185 11.76 18.10 36.14
N GLY A 186 11.73 18.18 37.46
CA GLY A 186 11.41 19.39 38.21
C GLY A 186 9.93 19.78 38.07
N LYS A 187 9.65 21.05 38.31
CA LYS A 187 8.30 21.60 38.18
C LYS A 187 8.08 22.06 36.74
N LEU A 188 7.07 21.51 36.08
CA LEU A 188 6.74 21.81 34.68
C LEU A 188 5.27 22.24 34.55
N PRO A 189 4.89 23.01 33.52
CA PRO A 189 3.50 23.40 33.31
C PRO A 189 2.56 22.19 33.22
N TRP A 190 1.30 22.34 33.62
CA TRP A 190 0.33 21.28 33.41
C TRP A 190 0.06 21.05 31.90
N GLY A 191 -0.51 19.89 31.55
CA GLY A 191 -0.93 19.54 30.19
C GLY A 191 -0.35 18.22 29.68
N LYS A 192 -0.37 18.06 28.35
CA LYS A 192 0.05 16.85 27.64
C LYS A 192 1.57 16.76 27.46
N TYR A 193 2.12 15.58 27.66
CA TYR A 193 3.53 15.25 27.49
C TYR A 193 3.73 13.88 26.84
N LYS A 194 4.94 13.64 26.34
CA LYS A 194 5.43 12.33 25.88
C LYS A 194 6.83 12.08 26.42
N LEU A 195 7.04 10.96 27.08
CA LEU A 195 8.34 10.53 27.59
C LEU A 195 8.99 9.58 26.60
N LYS A 196 10.27 9.80 26.31
CA LYS A 196 11.16 8.84 25.66
C LYS A 196 12.28 8.48 26.63
N LEU A 197 12.58 7.19 26.77
CA LEU A 197 13.68 6.67 27.56
C LEU A 197 14.72 6.04 26.63
N HIS A 198 15.99 6.19 27.00
CA HIS A 198 17.11 5.53 26.36
C HIS A 198 17.93 4.82 27.43
N SER A 199 18.20 3.53 27.24
CA SER A 199 19.13 2.78 28.09
C SER A 199 20.58 3.17 27.79
N PRO A 200 21.54 2.88 28.69
CA PRO A 200 22.97 3.09 28.45
C PRO A 200 23.51 2.36 27.21
N TRP A 201 22.84 1.29 26.78
CA TRP A 201 23.19 0.46 25.63
C TRP A 201 22.30 0.70 24.41
N ARG A 202 21.56 1.81 24.34
CA ARG A 202 20.76 2.26 23.17
C ARG A 202 19.47 1.49 22.90
N GLU A 203 18.86 0.86 23.90
CA GLU A 203 17.44 0.51 23.82
C GLU A 203 16.58 1.73 24.08
N GLU A 204 15.46 1.82 23.37
CA GLU A 204 14.52 2.94 23.45
C GLU A 204 13.15 2.48 23.94
N PHE A 205 12.51 3.30 24.76
CA PHE A 205 11.12 3.14 25.14
C PHE A 205 10.41 4.48 24.97
N SER A 206 9.15 4.47 24.56
CA SER A 206 8.33 5.67 24.46
C SER A 206 6.97 5.42 25.05
N THR A 207 6.53 6.33 25.92
CA THR A 207 5.16 6.28 26.44
C THR A 207 4.17 6.74 25.38
N GLY A 208 2.88 6.43 25.63
CA GLY A 208 1.78 7.20 25.06
C GLY A 208 1.77 8.66 25.57
N ILE A 209 0.73 9.41 25.19
CA ILE A 209 0.55 10.77 25.70
C ILE A 209 0.11 10.70 27.16
N LEU A 210 0.89 11.29 28.05
CA LEU A 210 0.55 11.48 29.46
C LEU A 210 -0.02 12.88 29.68
N THR A 211 -1.00 13.02 30.57
CA THR A 211 -1.65 14.30 30.88
C THR A 211 -1.47 14.62 32.35
N THR A 212 -0.90 15.78 32.65
CA THR A 212 -0.75 16.28 34.02
C THR A 212 -1.87 17.25 34.36
N ILE A 213 -2.34 17.22 35.61
CA ILE A 213 -3.45 18.04 36.12
C ILE A 213 -2.85 19.17 36.98
N PRO A 214 -3.33 20.41 36.86
CA PRO A 214 -2.85 21.53 37.68
C PRO A 214 -2.83 21.20 39.19
N GLY A 215 -1.76 21.61 39.88
CA GLY A 215 -1.57 21.44 41.32
C GLY A 215 -1.33 19.99 41.79
N ARG A 216 -1.20 19.01 40.87
CA ARG A 216 -1.00 17.60 41.22
C ARG A 216 0.38 17.11 40.81
N LYS A 217 1.05 16.40 41.73
CA LYS A 217 2.25 15.65 41.38
C LYS A 217 1.91 14.52 40.41
N TYR A 218 2.80 14.30 39.44
CA TYR A 218 2.73 13.15 38.54
C TYR A 218 3.89 12.21 38.85
N GLU A 219 3.55 10.98 39.20
CA GLU A 219 4.50 9.91 39.52
C GLU A 219 4.10 8.65 38.77
N GLN A 220 5.07 7.99 38.15
CA GLN A 220 4.88 6.70 37.48
C GLN A 220 6.14 5.85 37.60
N THR A 221 5.94 4.55 37.86
CA THR A 221 7.01 3.55 37.82
C THR A 221 7.10 2.93 36.44
N ILE A 222 8.30 2.78 35.88
CA ILE A 222 8.56 2.15 34.57
C ILE A 222 9.58 1.04 34.75
N TYR A 223 9.28 -0.13 34.17
CA TYR A 223 10.17 -1.28 34.22
C TYR A 223 11.16 -1.26 33.06
N CYS A 224 12.44 -1.26 33.40
CA CYS A 224 13.54 -1.11 32.47
C CYS A 224 14.30 -2.42 32.33
N PRO A 225 14.91 -2.68 31.17
CA PRO A 225 15.82 -3.80 30.99
C PRO A 225 17.03 -3.67 31.94
N ALA A 226 17.47 -4.78 32.52
CA ALA A 226 18.61 -4.79 33.44
C ALA A 226 19.97 -4.67 32.74
N GLU A 227 20.07 -5.17 31.50
CA GLU A 227 21.31 -5.27 30.75
C GLU A 227 21.08 -5.15 29.23
N ALA A 228 22.17 -4.97 28.48
CA ALA A 228 22.14 -4.98 27.02
C ALA A 228 21.65 -6.34 26.50
N PRO A 229 20.98 -6.39 25.33
CA PRO A 229 20.61 -7.65 24.71
C PRO A 229 21.80 -8.60 24.59
N GLY A 230 21.71 -9.77 25.24
CA GLY A 230 22.71 -10.82 25.15
C GLY A 230 22.66 -11.51 23.79
N LYS A 231 23.71 -12.28 23.47
CA LYS A 231 23.68 -13.21 22.34
C LYS A 231 23.12 -14.54 22.79
N VAL A 232 22.21 -15.11 21.99
CA VAL A 232 21.63 -16.42 22.25
C VAL A 232 21.69 -17.28 20.98
N PRO A 233 21.86 -18.61 21.12
CA PRO A 233 21.79 -19.51 19.97
C PRO A 233 20.35 -19.61 19.48
N VAL A 234 20.17 -19.61 18.17
CA VAL A 234 18.89 -19.78 17.47
C VAL A 234 19.00 -20.97 16.52
N GLN A 235 18.00 -21.85 16.55
CA GLN A 235 17.86 -22.95 15.59
C GLN A 235 16.74 -22.64 14.60
N PHE A 236 16.98 -22.84 13.31
CA PHE A 236 15.92 -22.76 12.30
C PHE A 236 15.24 -24.11 12.12
N GLN A 237 13.92 -24.10 11.96
CA GLN A 237 13.14 -25.28 11.56
C GLN A 237 12.27 -24.91 10.37
N ILE A 238 12.46 -25.58 9.25
CA ILE A 238 11.75 -25.27 8.02
C ILE A 238 10.60 -26.26 7.82
N ASN A 239 9.39 -25.73 7.76
CA ASN A 239 8.20 -26.49 7.41
C ASN A 239 7.84 -26.18 5.95
N TRP A 240 8.19 -27.10 5.06
CA TRP A 240 7.92 -26.98 3.62
C TRP A 240 7.45 -28.33 3.06
N SER A 241 6.12 -28.54 3.07
CA SER A 241 5.47 -29.79 2.69
C SER A 241 5.65 -30.14 1.21
N GLU A 242 5.55 -29.15 0.32
CA GLU A 242 5.65 -29.31 -1.14
C GLU A 242 6.95 -28.72 -1.69
N LYS A 243 8.10 -29.08 -1.11
CA LYS A 243 9.40 -28.66 -1.64
C LYS A 243 9.62 -29.32 -3.02
N PRO A 244 9.74 -28.55 -4.12
CA PRO A 244 10.08 -29.11 -5.41
C PRO A 244 11.49 -29.71 -5.40
N ALA A 245 11.61 -30.95 -5.88
CA ALA A 245 12.88 -31.67 -5.87
C ALA A 245 13.92 -30.99 -6.78
N GLY A 246 15.06 -30.61 -6.20
CA GLY A 246 16.19 -30.02 -6.94
C GLY A 246 16.00 -28.57 -7.40
N GLU A 247 14.95 -27.88 -6.95
CA GLU A 247 14.69 -26.49 -7.35
C GLU A 247 15.14 -25.44 -6.33
N VAL A 248 15.36 -25.80 -5.06
CA VAL A 248 15.81 -24.86 -4.01
C VAL A 248 16.64 -25.60 -2.97
N ASP A 249 17.87 -25.15 -2.74
CA ASP A 249 18.80 -25.76 -1.80
C ASP A 249 18.94 -24.94 -0.52
N PHE A 250 18.76 -23.63 -0.63
CA PHE A 250 18.99 -22.69 0.44
C PHE A 250 17.81 -21.73 0.63
N LEU A 251 17.64 -21.29 1.88
CA LEU A 251 16.81 -20.14 2.22
C LEU A 251 17.71 -19.03 2.74
N LEU A 252 17.55 -17.83 2.20
CA LEU A 252 18.13 -16.63 2.77
C LEU A 252 17.04 -15.87 3.53
N CYS A 253 17.18 -15.76 4.84
CA CYS A 253 16.24 -15.03 5.70
C CYS A 253 16.83 -13.67 6.07
N ASP A 254 16.28 -12.61 5.50
CA ASP A 254 16.67 -11.23 5.76
C ASP A 254 15.65 -10.56 6.70
N PHE A 255 16.03 -10.34 7.96
CA PHE A 255 15.19 -9.68 8.96
C PHE A 255 15.23 -8.16 8.89
N ARG A 256 16.08 -7.59 8.02
CA ARG A 256 16.29 -6.14 7.96
C ARG A 256 15.13 -5.46 7.23
N HIS A 257 15.00 -4.18 7.52
CA HIS A 257 14.15 -3.25 6.79
C HIS A 257 14.97 -2.38 5.87
N VAL A 258 14.42 -2.09 4.70
CA VAL A 258 15.01 -1.13 3.75
C VAL A 258 14.29 0.20 3.86
N ARG A 259 15.05 1.24 4.18
CA ARG A 259 14.62 2.62 4.03
C ARG A 259 15.16 3.17 2.72
N THR A 260 14.28 3.33 1.75
CA THR A 260 14.61 3.98 0.47
C THR A 260 14.37 5.49 0.60
N SER A 261 15.35 6.29 0.22
CA SER A 261 15.21 7.74 0.07
C SER A 261 15.16 8.10 -1.43
N TYR A 262 14.31 9.04 -1.82
CA TYR A 262 14.24 9.58 -3.18
C TYR A 262 14.94 10.95 -3.23
N PRO A 263 15.51 11.38 -4.38
CA PRO A 263 15.41 10.81 -5.74
C PRO A 263 16.48 9.78 -6.11
N LYS A 264 17.60 9.70 -5.36
CA LYS A 264 18.63 8.69 -5.58
C LYS A 264 18.26 7.48 -4.72
N LEU A 265 17.99 6.32 -5.33
CA LEU A 265 17.66 5.03 -4.70
C LEU A 265 18.76 4.52 -3.74
N ASN A 266 19.08 5.32 -2.72
CA ASN A 266 20.01 4.97 -1.68
C ASN A 266 19.24 4.16 -0.65
N ARG A 267 19.45 2.85 -0.65
CA ARG A 267 18.87 1.93 0.31
C ARG A 267 19.74 1.92 1.55
N ARG A 268 19.11 2.16 2.70
CA ARG A 268 19.73 1.94 4.00
C ARG A 268 19.02 0.81 4.70
N PHE A 269 19.80 -0.16 5.13
CA PHE A 269 19.31 -1.27 5.94
C PHE A 269 19.28 -0.86 7.40
N TYR A 270 18.25 -1.30 8.12
CA TYR A 270 18.18 -1.21 9.56
C TYR A 270 17.45 -2.42 10.12
N LEU A 271 17.81 -2.85 11.31
CA LEU A 271 17.13 -3.89 12.04
C LEU A 271 16.82 -3.37 13.44
N SER A 272 15.62 -3.65 13.90
CA SER A 272 15.18 -3.33 15.26
C SER A 272 14.46 -4.52 15.85
N THR A 273 14.79 -4.87 17.08
CA THR A 273 14.12 -5.92 17.84
C THR A 273 13.41 -5.33 19.05
N GLY A 274 12.27 -5.91 19.42
CA GLY A 274 11.55 -5.54 20.63
C GLY A 274 11.91 -6.46 21.79
N ARG A 275 11.99 -5.96 23.02
CA ARG A 275 12.05 -6.80 24.22
C ARG A 275 10.95 -6.36 25.16
N ARG A 276 10.14 -7.32 25.61
CA ARG A 276 9.07 -7.05 26.57
C ARG A 276 9.64 -7.09 27.99
N VAL A 277 9.47 -6.00 28.71
CA VAL A 277 9.78 -5.88 30.14
C VAL A 277 8.46 -5.53 30.82
N GLN A 278 7.88 -6.49 31.55
CA GLN A 278 6.49 -6.42 32.03
C GLN A 278 5.49 -6.15 30.89
N HIS A 279 4.85 -4.98 30.90
CA HIS A 279 3.86 -4.54 29.92
C HIS A 279 4.45 -3.60 28.87
N ASP A 280 5.71 -3.20 29.04
CA ASP A 280 6.38 -2.23 28.19
C ASP A 280 7.25 -2.95 27.15
N THR A 281 7.31 -2.38 25.94
CA THR A 281 8.18 -2.88 24.87
C THR A 281 9.32 -1.90 24.68
N TRP A 282 10.54 -2.39 24.91
CA TRP A 282 11.79 -1.68 24.64
C TRP A 282 12.31 -2.09 23.27
N THR A 283 12.72 -1.13 22.45
CA THR A 283 13.21 -1.38 21.10
C THR A 283 14.73 -1.21 21.06
N TYR A 284 15.46 -2.24 20.63
CA TYR A 284 16.89 -2.16 20.35
C TYR A 284 17.12 -1.92 18.87
N GLN A 285 17.89 -0.89 18.52
CA GLN A 285 18.33 -0.66 17.14
C GLN A 285 19.72 -1.26 16.93
N HIS A 286 19.79 -2.26 16.06
CA HIS A 286 21.00 -3.02 15.78
C HIS A 286 22.03 -2.17 15.02
N ASN A 287 23.31 -2.40 15.31
CA ASN A 287 24.44 -1.76 14.66
C ASN A 287 24.85 -2.51 13.39
N MET A 288 24.35 -2.05 12.24
CA MET A 288 24.60 -2.69 10.93
C MET A 288 26.08 -2.76 10.50
N ASN A 289 26.98 -2.03 11.18
CA ASN A 289 28.42 -2.14 10.95
C ASN A 289 29.05 -3.38 11.61
N GLN A 290 28.35 -4.03 12.55
CA GLN A 290 28.78 -5.25 13.21
C GLN A 290 28.11 -6.44 12.54
N GLU A 291 28.90 -7.38 12.04
CA GLU A 291 28.42 -8.53 11.27
C GLU A 291 27.39 -9.37 12.02
N ALA A 292 27.64 -9.65 13.30
CA ALA A 292 26.76 -10.43 14.17
C ALA A 292 25.38 -9.76 14.43
N GLU A 293 25.23 -8.46 14.15
CA GLU A 293 23.97 -7.72 14.38
C GLU A 293 23.20 -7.47 13.08
N ARG A 294 23.63 -8.00 11.93
CA ARG A 294 22.97 -7.72 10.65
C ARG A 294 21.66 -8.48 10.46
N GLY A 295 21.44 -9.58 11.18
CA GLY A 295 20.20 -10.36 11.14
C GLY A 295 19.85 -10.92 9.76
N VAL A 296 20.86 -11.37 9.01
CA VAL A 296 20.66 -12.10 7.75
C VAL A 296 21.28 -13.47 7.87
N TYR A 297 20.49 -14.50 7.61
CA TYR A 297 20.88 -15.88 7.83
C TYR A 297 20.69 -16.69 6.54
N LEU A 298 21.66 -17.53 6.22
CA LEU A 298 21.56 -18.51 5.14
C LEU A 298 21.34 -19.88 5.76
N ILE A 299 20.33 -20.60 5.28
CA ILE A 299 19.89 -21.89 5.82
C ILE A 299 20.05 -22.94 4.72
N ASP A 300 20.79 -24.01 5.03
CA ASP A 300 20.98 -25.18 4.19
C ASP A 300 19.87 -26.19 4.50
N LEU A 301 18.95 -26.36 3.54
CA LEU A 301 17.78 -27.20 3.69
C LEU A 301 18.09 -28.70 3.72
N GLN A 302 19.22 -29.11 3.15
CA GLN A 302 19.57 -30.53 3.04
C GLN A 302 20.21 -31.03 4.34
N ASN A 303 21.00 -30.16 4.99
CA ASN A 303 21.83 -30.55 6.14
C ASN A 303 21.33 -29.97 7.48
N ASP A 304 20.18 -29.30 7.51
CA ASP A 304 19.56 -28.70 8.71
C ASP A 304 20.53 -27.85 9.54
N ARG A 305 21.23 -26.95 8.84
CA ARG A 305 22.26 -26.08 9.39
C ARG A 305 22.12 -24.67 8.82
N ALA A 306 22.63 -23.69 9.54
CA ALA A 306 22.57 -22.29 9.15
C ALA A 306 23.90 -21.59 9.38
N THR A 307 24.06 -20.43 8.77
CA THR A 307 25.19 -19.53 8.98
C THR A 307 24.73 -18.08 8.90
N LEU A 308 25.50 -17.17 9.48
CA LEU A 308 25.33 -15.75 9.22
C LEU A 308 25.68 -15.49 7.75
N CYS A 309 24.79 -14.83 7.02
CA CYS A 309 25.06 -14.52 5.62
C CYS A 309 26.15 -13.44 5.53
N PRO A 310 27.28 -13.71 4.83
CA PRO A 310 28.29 -12.69 4.59
C PRO A 310 27.71 -11.55 3.75
N LEU A 311 27.95 -10.32 4.17
CA LEU A 311 27.47 -9.10 3.50
C LEU A 311 28.61 -8.10 3.34
N ALA A 312 28.51 -7.24 2.33
CA ALA A 312 29.39 -6.09 2.17
C ALA A 312 29.32 -5.15 3.39
N LYS A 313 30.30 -4.24 3.52
CA LYS A 313 30.39 -3.32 4.68
C LYS A 313 29.16 -2.41 4.83
N ASP A 314 28.53 -2.07 3.72
CA ASP A 314 27.31 -1.28 3.61
C ASP A 314 26.02 -2.10 3.73
N GLY A 315 26.15 -3.42 3.94
CA GLY A 315 25.05 -4.35 4.14
C GLY A 315 24.50 -4.97 2.85
N TYR A 316 25.01 -4.64 1.67
CA TYR A 316 24.53 -5.26 0.44
C TYR A 316 24.98 -6.72 0.32
N PHE A 317 24.22 -7.52 -0.43
CA PHE A 317 24.55 -8.92 -0.69
C PHE A 317 25.84 -9.01 -1.51
N ILE A 318 26.63 -10.05 -1.25
CA ILE A 318 27.81 -10.40 -2.05
C ILE A 318 27.64 -11.82 -2.56
N ASP A 319 28.33 -12.15 -3.65
CA ASP A 319 28.36 -13.52 -4.16
C ASP A 319 29.04 -14.44 -3.15
N LEU A 320 28.48 -15.63 -2.96
CA LEU A 320 28.91 -16.57 -1.94
C LEU A 320 29.56 -17.81 -2.57
N GLU A 321 30.61 -18.30 -1.91
CA GLU A 321 31.23 -19.59 -2.19
C GLU A 321 30.90 -20.53 -1.03
N LEU A 322 30.23 -21.64 -1.33
CA LEU A 322 29.68 -22.55 -0.33
C LEU A 322 30.75 -23.08 0.64
N GLU A 323 31.95 -23.31 0.13
CA GLU A 323 33.10 -23.87 0.86
C GLU A 323 33.69 -22.90 1.88
N LYS A 324 33.38 -21.60 1.78
CA LYS A 324 33.88 -20.56 2.70
C LYS A 324 32.93 -20.27 3.86
N LEU A 325 31.75 -20.87 3.86
CA LEU A 325 30.72 -20.62 4.87
C LEU A 325 30.93 -21.49 6.12
N ASP A 326 30.82 -20.86 7.29
CA ASP A 326 30.90 -21.54 8.58
C ASP A 326 29.51 -22.02 9.01
N TRP A 327 29.18 -23.26 8.64
CA TRP A 327 27.89 -23.86 8.90
C TRP A 327 27.77 -24.42 10.31
N GLN A 328 26.69 -24.07 11.00
CA GLN A 328 26.42 -24.50 12.37
C GLN A 328 24.97 -24.97 12.52
N PRO A 329 24.67 -25.91 13.44
CA PRO A 329 23.28 -26.28 13.74
C PRO A 329 22.45 -25.13 14.32
N THR A 330 23.12 -24.16 14.94
CA THR A 330 22.53 -22.94 15.49
C THR A 330 23.38 -21.73 15.15
N VAL A 331 22.77 -20.57 15.01
CA VAL A 331 23.45 -19.29 14.81
C VAL A 331 23.23 -18.37 16.00
N GLU A 332 24.18 -17.47 16.26
CA GLU A 332 23.97 -16.44 17.29
C GLU A 332 23.03 -15.34 16.78
N ALA A 333 22.05 -14.96 17.61
CA ALA A 333 21.24 -13.78 17.43
C ALA A 333 21.22 -12.96 18.73
N LEU A 334 21.03 -11.65 18.65
CA LEU A 334 20.78 -10.84 19.86
C LEU A 334 19.39 -11.13 20.41
N GLN A 335 19.23 -11.05 21.74
CA GLN A 335 17.94 -11.17 22.38
C GLN A 335 16.93 -10.14 21.85
N GLY A 336 15.68 -10.58 21.73
CA GLY A 336 14.56 -9.76 21.31
C GLY A 336 13.59 -10.52 20.42
N ASP A 337 12.51 -9.83 20.10
CA ASP A 337 11.43 -10.20 19.21
C ASP A 337 11.73 -9.63 17.83
N TYR A 338 11.90 -10.54 16.86
CA TYR A 338 12.16 -10.25 15.46
C TYR A 338 10.87 -10.40 14.66
N PHE A 339 10.57 -9.42 13.82
CA PHE A 339 9.50 -9.53 12.84
C PHE A 339 9.83 -10.55 11.75
N SER A 340 8.82 -10.98 11.00
CA SER A 340 9.03 -11.93 9.91
C SER A 340 10.06 -11.45 8.88
N PRO A 341 11.01 -12.32 8.49
CA PRO A 341 12.00 -11.96 7.48
C PRO A 341 11.38 -11.92 6.09
N THR A 342 12.10 -11.32 5.15
CA THR A 342 11.99 -11.70 3.74
C THR A 342 12.76 -12.99 3.54
N VAL A 343 12.11 -14.00 2.98
CA VAL A 343 12.70 -15.32 2.70
C VAL A 343 12.96 -15.42 1.21
N TYR A 344 14.23 -15.47 0.80
CA TYR A 344 14.60 -15.74 -0.59
C TYR A 344 14.83 -17.23 -0.78
N LEU A 345 14.28 -17.77 -1.87
CA LEU A 345 14.40 -19.14 -2.30
C LEU A 345 15.59 -19.23 -3.28
N ILE A 346 16.69 -19.84 -2.85
CA ILE A 346 17.98 -19.79 -3.57
C ILE A 346 18.44 -21.20 -3.95
N ARG A 347 18.83 -21.38 -5.22
CA ARG A 347 19.53 -22.58 -5.69
C ARG A 347 21.02 -22.52 -5.40
N GLU A 348 21.67 -23.67 -5.33
CA GLU A 348 23.12 -23.71 -5.12
C GLU A 348 23.91 -22.91 -6.18
N ASP A 349 23.52 -23.01 -7.46
CA ASP A 349 24.17 -22.30 -8.57
C ASP A 349 23.96 -20.78 -8.54
N GLU A 350 22.91 -20.32 -7.84
CA GLU A 350 22.55 -18.90 -7.71
C GLU A 350 23.31 -18.18 -6.60
N LEU A 351 23.93 -18.90 -5.66
CA LEU A 351 24.73 -18.29 -4.58
C LEU A 351 25.86 -17.41 -5.13
N ARG A 352 26.42 -17.77 -6.29
CA ARG A 352 27.49 -17.02 -6.97
C ARG A 352 27.00 -15.77 -7.71
N ALA A 353 25.70 -15.55 -7.77
CA ALA A 353 25.07 -14.37 -8.35
C ALA A 353 24.21 -13.62 -7.31
N LEU A 354 24.39 -13.90 -6.01
CA LEU A 354 23.57 -13.32 -4.96
C LEU A 354 23.63 -11.79 -4.93
N SER A 355 24.75 -11.21 -5.35
CA SER A 355 24.90 -9.75 -5.45
C SER A 355 23.94 -9.10 -6.46
N GLU A 356 23.37 -9.85 -7.41
CA GLU A 356 22.37 -9.36 -8.35
C GLU A 356 21.06 -8.94 -7.66
N LEU A 357 20.75 -9.51 -6.48
CA LEU A 357 19.60 -9.10 -5.65
C LEU A 357 19.61 -7.60 -5.33
N ASN A 358 20.79 -7.02 -5.22
CA ASN A 358 20.97 -5.60 -4.92
C ASN A 358 20.43 -4.70 -6.05
N SER A 359 20.34 -5.22 -7.28
CA SER A 359 19.87 -4.50 -8.46
C SER A 359 18.35 -4.58 -8.66
N ILE A 360 17.64 -5.39 -7.87
CA ILE A 360 16.19 -5.52 -7.97
C ILE A 360 15.54 -4.33 -7.27
N ASP A 361 15.02 -3.37 -8.05
CA ASP A 361 14.33 -2.17 -7.55
C ASP A 361 12.92 -2.41 -7.06
N VAL A 362 12.22 -3.35 -7.70
CA VAL A 362 10.81 -3.63 -7.40
C VAL A 362 10.56 -5.13 -7.42
N PHE A 363 9.91 -5.61 -6.36
CA PHE A 363 9.36 -6.96 -6.30
C PHE A 363 7.87 -6.91 -6.64
N THR A 364 7.51 -7.40 -7.82
CA THR A 364 6.12 -7.61 -8.22
C THR A 364 5.59 -8.80 -7.43
N THR A 365 4.78 -8.49 -6.43
CA THR A 365 4.40 -9.41 -5.36
C THR A 365 2.93 -9.75 -5.45
N LEU A 366 2.63 -11.05 -5.50
CA LEU A 366 1.27 -11.52 -5.28
C LEU A 366 0.98 -11.49 -3.77
N THR A 367 0.01 -10.69 -3.37
CA THR A 367 -0.38 -10.50 -1.97
C THR A 367 -1.69 -11.18 -1.66
N HIS A 368 -1.78 -11.91 -0.55
CA HIS A 368 -3.02 -12.51 -0.05
C HIS A 368 -3.40 -11.92 1.31
N ASN A 369 -4.58 -11.29 1.37
CA ASN A 369 -5.14 -10.70 2.58
C ASN A 369 -6.61 -11.16 2.78
N GLN A 370 -7.33 -10.51 3.70
CA GLN A 370 -8.74 -10.85 4.00
C GLN A 370 -9.70 -10.62 2.82
N GLU A 371 -9.34 -9.74 1.87
CA GLU A 371 -10.10 -9.43 0.65
C GLU A 371 -9.72 -10.36 -0.53
N GLY A 372 -8.82 -11.32 -0.26
CA GLY A 372 -8.31 -12.30 -1.20
C GLY A 372 -6.98 -11.87 -1.79
N PHE A 373 -6.77 -12.24 -3.06
CA PHE A 373 -5.53 -11.95 -3.77
C PHE A 373 -5.55 -10.60 -4.45
N GLY A 374 -4.39 -9.93 -4.39
CA GLY A 374 -4.07 -8.69 -5.08
C GLY A 374 -2.60 -8.69 -5.50
N VAL A 375 -2.16 -7.64 -6.20
CA VAL A 375 -0.77 -7.50 -6.62
C VAL A 375 -0.25 -6.15 -6.18
N THR A 376 0.94 -6.17 -5.59
CA THR A 376 1.61 -4.99 -5.07
C THR A 376 3.05 -4.98 -5.56
N ALA A 377 3.56 -3.79 -5.88
CA ALA A 377 4.96 -3.57 -6.17
C ALA A 377 5.66 -3.06 -4.90
N TYR A 378 6.62 -3.80 -4.37
CA TYR A 378 7.41 -3.36 -3.21
C TYR A 378 8.78 -2.88 -3.66
N GLY A 379 9.18 -1.68 -3.22
CA GLY A 379 10.49 -1.08 -3.53
C GLY A 379 11.66 -1.64 -2.71
N GLY A 380 11.49 -2.83 -2.12
CA GLY A 380 12.46 -3.48 -1.24
C GLY A 380 11.87 -4.73 -0.56
N PRO A 381 12.70 -5.51 0.15
CA PRO A 381 12.26 -6.62 0.97
C PRO A 381 11.20 -6.18 1.97
N GLY A 382 10.06 -6.87 1.98
CA GLY A 382 8.96 -6.68 2.91
C GLY A 382 8.86 -7.84 3.91
N GLN A 383 8.34 -7.55 5.10
CA GLN A 383 8.15 -8.55 6.14
C GLN A 383 7.24 -9.70 5.64
N GLY A 384 7.64 -10.94 5.91
CA GLY A 384 6.86 -12.14 5.54
C GLY A 384 6.69 -12.35 4.03
N MET A 385 7.57 -11.77 3.22
CA MET A 385 7.62 -12.03 1.78
C MET A 385 8.46 -13.27 1.48
N PHE A 386 8.01 -14.08 0.53
CA PHE A 386 8.76 -15.17 -0.08
C PHE A 386 9.15 -14.74 -1.49
N VAL A 387 10.44 -14.70 -1.78
CA VAL A 387 11.00 -14.17 -3.02
C VAL A 387 11.69 -15.29 -3.78
N SER A 388 11.33 -15.46 -5.05
CA SER A 388 12.08 -16.26 -6.01
C SER A 388 12.82 -15.27 -6.91
N PRO A 389 14.11 -14.98 -6.64
CA PRO A 389 14.76 -13.82 -7.24
C PRO A 389 15.16 -14.01 -8.70
N PHE A 390 15.52 -15.23 -9.10
CA PHE A 390 16.05 -15.52 -10.43
C PHE A 390 15.05 -16.29 -11.31
N GLU A 391 14.14 -17.05 -10.70
CA GLU A 391 13.00 -17.67 -11.40
C GLU A 391 11.68 -17.01 -10.99
N LYS A 392 10.73 -16.97 -11.91
CA LYS A 392 9.40 -16.39 -11.64
C LYS A 392 8.50 -17.43 -11.01
N LEU A 393 7.71 -17.01 -10.04
CA LEU A 393 6.67 -17.84 -9.45
C LEU A 393 5.62 -18.16 -10.51
N LYS A 394 5.40 -19.45 -10.74
CA LYS A 394 4.39 -19.95 -11.66
C LYS A 394 3.05 -19.97 -10.94
N LEU A 395 2.01 -19.45 -11.58
CA LEU A 395 0.64 -19.55 -11.07
C LEU A 395 -0.03 -20.78 -11.64
N GLU A 396 -0.89 -21.42 -10.85
CA GLU A 396 -1.81 -22.42 -11.37
C GLU A 396 -2.71 -21.80 -12.45
N THR A 397 -2.93 -22.52 -13.56
CA THR A 397 -3.62 -21.97 -14.74
C THR A 397 -5.04 -21.48 -14.45
N LEU A 398 -5.80 -22.22 -13.62
CA LEU A 398 -7.15 -21.82 -13.23
C LEU A 398 -7.12 -20.56 -12.37
N PHE A 399 -6.23 -20.54 -11.38
CA PHE A 399 -6.06 -19.41 -10.48
C PHE A 399 -5.59 -18.14 -11.21
N GLN A 400 -4.69 -18.26 -12.20
CA GLN A 400 -4.27 -17.14 -13.04
C GLN A 400 -5.47 -16.51 -13.77
N LYS A 401 -6.35 -17.32 -14.37
CA LYS A 401 -7.55 -16.82 -15.07
C LYS A 401 -8.48 -16.07 -14.13
N GLU A 402 -8.66 -16.56 -12.91
CA GLU A 402 -9.47 -15.88 -11.90
C GLU A 402 -8.89 -14.49 -11.54
N LEU A 403 -7.57 -14.40 -11.36
CA LEU A 403 -6.89 -13.14 -11.10
C LEU A 403 -7.02 -12.15 -12.26
N GLU A 404 -6.88 -12.64 -13.50
CA GLU A 404 -7.04 -11.86 -14.72
C GLU A 404 -8.46 -11.26 -14.83
N ILE A 405 -9.49 -12.06 -14.54
CA ILE A 405 -10.89 -11.59 -14.53
C ILE A 405 -11.11 -10.51 -13.47
N LYS A 406 -10.60 -10.73 -12.26
CA LYS A 406 -10.85 -9.82 -11.12
C LYS A 406 -10.18 -8.46 -11.30
N ASN A 407 -9.01 -8.40 -11.94
CA ASN A 407 -8.15 -7.22 -11.90
C ASN A 407 -7.80 -6.62 -13.27
N GLY A 408 -8.35 -7.17 -14.36
CA GLY A 408 -8.42 -6.58 -15.70
C GLY A 408 -7.10 -6.42 -16.47
N ASN A 409 -5.93 -6.40 -15.80
CA ASN A 409 -4.64 -6.04 -16.38
C ASN A 409 -3.46 -6.96 -15.94
N PHE A 410 -3.73 -8.20 -15.54
CA PHE A 410 -2.67 -9.15 -15.13
C PHE A 410 -2.04 -9.98 -16.24
N ARG A 411 -2.51 -9.83 -17.47
CA ARG A 411 -1.99 -10.62 -18.59
C ARG A 411 -0.48 -10.34 -18.75
N ASN A 412 0.32 -11.38 -18.56
CA ASN A 412 1.79 -11.39 -18.67
C ASN A 412 2.55 -10.67 -17.53
N GLN A 413 1.91 -10.32 -16.40
CA GLN A 413 2.68 -9.88 -15.24
C GLN A 413 3.48 -11.03 -14.66
N LEU A 414 4.73 -10.73 -14.31
CA LEU A 414 5.71 -11.69 -13.83
C LEU A 414 5.87 -11.47 -12.33
N PHE A 415 5.56 -12.49 -11.54
CA PHE A 415 5.65 -12.45 -10.09
C PHE A 415 6.99 -13.03 -9.66
N ASN A 416 7.78 -12.26 -8.92
CA ASN A 416 9.00 -12.73 -8.29
C ASN A 416 8.84 -12.88 -6.77
N ALA A 417 7.67 -12.52 -6.23
CA ALA A 417 7.42 -12.63 -4.81
C ALA A 417 5.97 -12.96 -4.47
N PHE A 418 5.80 -13.52 -3.29
CA PHE A 418 4.53 -13.85 -2.66
C PHE A 418 4.51 -13.33 -1.23
N SER A 419 3.38 -12.82 -0.76
CA SER A 419 3.21 -12.39 0.63
C SER A 419 1.80 -12.68 1.10
N ALA A 420 1.65 -13.17 2.33
CA ALA A 420 0.34 -13.27 2.96
C ALA A 420 0.41 -12.87 4.42
N SER A 421 -0.63 -12.19 4.92
CA SER A 421 -0.67 -11.71 6.30
C SER A 421 -0.57 -12.83 7.34
N LYS A 422 -0.95 -14.07 6.98
CA LYS A 422 -0.84 -15.25 7.85
C LYS A 422 0.60 -15.70 8.11
N TYR A 423 1.55 -15.27 7.27
CA TYR A 423 2.98 -15.55 7.46
C TYR A 423 3.70 -14.43 8.22
N LEU A 424 2.99 -13.38 8.64
CA LEU A 424 3.50 -12.36 9.54
C LEU A 424 3.47 -12.89 10.98
N VAL A 425 4.56 -13.55 11.35
CA VAL A 425 4.83 -14.06 12.70
C VAL A 425 6.02 -13.34 13.33
N HIS A 426 6.14 -13.52 14.64
CA HIS A 426 7.21 -13.01 15.47
C HIS A 426 8.14 -14.14 15.86
N TYR A 427 9.43 -13.83 15.98
CA TYR A 427 10.50 -14.77 16.29
C TYR A 427 11.24 -14.30 17.54
N ASP A 428 11.00 -14.98 18.66
CA ASP A 428 11.62 -14.64 19.93
C ASP A 428 13.03 -15.26 20.05
N ALA A 429 13.99 -14.44 20.47
CA ALA A 429 15.31 -14.85 20.94
C ALA A 429 15.44 -14.42 22.40
N VAL A 430 15.40 -15.38 23.32
CA VAL A 430 15.39 -15.11 24.78
C VAL A 430 16.43 -15.96 25.51
N ASP A 431 16.84 -15.52 26.70
CA ASP A 431 17.66 -16.30 27.63
C ASP A 431 16.94 -16.36 28.99
N PRO A 432 16.69 -17.56 29.56
CA PRO A 432 16.87 -18.87 28.95
C PRO A 432 15.78 -19.16 27.91
N GLY A 433 16.16 -19.74 26.78
CA GLY A 433 15.23 -20.10 25.70
C GLY A 433 15.78 -21.21 24.81
N THR A 434 14.87 -22.01 24.22
CA THR A 434 15.25 -22.97 23.17
C THR A 434 15.41 -22.30 21.80
N ASN A 435 14.83 -21.10 21.61
CA ASN A 435 15.01 -20.22 20.45
C ASN A 435 14.90 -20.94 19.10
N VAL A 436 13.84 -21.73 18.94
CA VAL A 436 13.55 -22.46 17.70
C VAL A 436 12.67 -21.61 16.79
N TRP A 437 13.24 -21.10 15.70
CA TRP A 437 12.56 -20.26 14.72
C TRP A 437 11.97 -21.11 13.60
N LYS A 438 10.64 -21.30 13.65
CA LYS A 438 9.90 -22.08 12.66
C LYS A 438 9.51 -21.22 11.46
N ILE A 439 10.02 -21.55 10.29
CA ILE A 439 9.68 -20.87 9.03
C ILE A 439 8.76 -21.78 8.24
N ASN A 440 7.54 -21.30 8.01
CA ASN A 440 6.51 -22.01 7.27
C ASN A 440 6.50 -21.50 5.83
N ILE A 441 6.82 -22.35 4.87
CA ILE A 441 6.87 -21.97 3.45
C ILE A 441 5.55 -22.37 2.78
N PRO A 442 4.85 -21.42 2.12
CA PRO A 442 3.65 -21.74 1.36
C PRO A 442 3.94 -22.66 0.17
N ALA A 443 2.90 -23.31 -0.36
CA ALA A 443 2.96 -23.95 -1.67
C ALA A 443 3.20 -22.87 -2.75
N LEU A 444 4.42 -22.80 -3.30
CA LEU A 444 4.83 -21.75 -4.26
C LEU A 444 5.10 -22.28 -5.67
N PHE A 445 5.07 -23.60 -5.88
CA PHE A 445 5.50 -24.26 -7.11
C PHE A 445 4.48 -25.31 -7.58
N PRO A 446 3.35 -24.89 -8.18
CA PRO A 446 2.95 -23.51 -8.46
C PRO A 446 2.23 -22.83 -7.28
N VAL A 447 2.06 -21.52 -7.36
CA VAL A 447 1.18 -20.78 -6.46
C VAL A 447 -0.28 -21.06 -6.83
N THR A 448 -1.06 -21.50 -5.85
CA THR A 448 -2.48 -21.81 -5.96
C THR A 448 -3.31 -20.88 -5.07
N ARG A 449 -4.63 -21.09 -5.05
CA ARG A 449 -5.54 -20.37 -4.16
C ARG A 449 -5.28 -20.68 -2.68
N GLU A 450 -4.80 -21.88 -2.40
CA GLU A 450 -4.54 -22.41 -1.06
C GLU A 450 -3.20 -21.92 -0.49
N SER A 451 -2.27 -21.43 -1.33
CA SER A 451 -0.97 -20.90 -0.91
C SER A 451 -1.09 -19.78 0.13
N GLY A 452 -2.20 -19.03 0.10
CA GLY A 452 -2.54 -18.00 1.09
C GLY A 452 -3.07 -18.52 2.43
N SER A 453 -3.22 -19.84 2.59
CA SER A 453 -3.75 -20.50 3.78
C SER A 453 -2.66 -21.31 4.49
N LEU A 454 -2.70 -21.31 5.83
CA LEU A 454 -1.84 -22.17 6.65
C LEU A 454 -2.10 -23.67 6.43
N SER A 455 -3.24 -24.02 5.82
CA SER A 455 -3.49 -25.41 5.40
C SER A 455 -2.53 -25.88 4.30
N SER A 456 -1.92 -24.97 3.53
CA SER A 456 -0.90 -25.31 2.53
C SER A 456 0.46 -25.69 3.13
N VAL A 457 0.68 -25.41 4.41
CA VAL A 457 1.92 -25.72 5.13
C VAL A 457 1.89 -27.13 5.75
N ARG A 458 0.69 -27.73 5.86
CA ARG A 458 0.48 -29.00 6.57
C ARG A 458 0.74 -30.22 5.70
#